data_AF-A0AAX3YYH2-F1
#
_entry.id   AF-A0AAX3YYH2-F1
#
_cell.length_a   1.000
_cell.length_b   1.000
_cell.length_c   1.000
_cell.angle_alpha   90.00
_cell.angle_beta   90.00
_cell.angle_gamma   90.00
#
_symmetry.space_group_name_H-M   'P 1'
#
loop_
_entity.id
_entity.type
_entity.pdbx_description
1 polymer ?
#
loop_
_entity_poly.entity_id
_entity_poly.type
_entity_poly.pdbx_seq_one_letter_code
_entity_poly.pdbx_strand_id
1 'polypeptide(L)'
;MQENRSVTVPAPERVEKSTAAVQALLRQLLEMYDAKTLANQLVAHGESHWSPAILKRLLISDRAGHRLSDGEYRYLHNLLPRPPAAHPNYAFRFIDLFAGIGGIRHGFEAIGGQCVFTSEWNKHAVRTYKANWYCDPDVHQFNADIRDVTLSHKTGVSDEEAAEHIRNTIPAHDVLLAGFPCQPFSLAGVSKKNALGRAHGFACDTQGTLFFDVARIIDARRPAIFVLENVKNLKSHDGGKTFRIIMQTLDELGYDVADAEDMGPDDPKIIDGKHFLPQHRERIVLVGFRRDLNLKGDFTLRDLPSLYPARRPTVADLLEPAVDAKFILTPVLWKYLYRYAKKHQAKGNGFGFGMVNPLNPDSVTRTLSARYYKDGAEILIDRGWDKALGEKDFDDPQNQQHRPRRLTPRECARLMGFETPQGYSFRIPVSDTQAYRQFGNSVVVPAFAAVAKLLASRISKAVQLRQSEAVNGGRSQ
;
A
#
# COMPACT_ATOMS: atom_id res chain seq x y z
N MET A 1 0.23 44.62 -18.79
CA MET A 1 -1.19 44.32 -18.51
C MET A 1 -1.54 43.02 -19.20
N GLN A 2 -1.58 41.92 -18.45
CA GLN A 2 -2.12 40.64 -18.92
C GLN A 2 -3.13 40.20 -17.86
N GLU A 3 -4.34 39.92 -18.33
CA GLU A 3 -5.55 39.76 -17.54
C GLU A 3 -5.52 38.49 -16.68
N ASN A 4 -5.76 38.67 -15.38
CA ASN A 4 -6.10 37.62 -14.45
C ASN A 4 -7.45 37.00 -14.85
N ARG A 5 -7.43 35.88 -15.56
CA ARG A 5 -8.60 34.98 -15.64
C ARG A 5 -8.70 34.25 -14.31
N SER A 6 -9.54 34.78 -13.42
CA SER A 6 -9.99 34.09 -12.22
C SER A 6 -10.63 32.76 -12.62
N VAL A 7 -9.97 31.65 -12.31
CA VAL A 7 -10.58 30.33 -12.36
C VAL A 7 -11.60 30.29 -11.23
N THR A 8 -12.85 30.59 -11.56
CA THR A 8 -13.99 30.35 -10.67
C THR A 8 -14.10 28.85 -10.44
N VAL A 9 -13.65 28.40 -9.26
CA VAL A 9 -13.95 27.07 -8.74
C VAL A 9 -15.48 26.91 -8.75
N PRO A 10 -16.05 25.87 -9.39
CA PRO A 10 -17.48 25.66 -9.35
C PRO A 10 -17.92 25.56 -7.89
N ALA A 11 -19.01 26.25 -7.53
CA ALA A 11 -19.63 26.07 -6.22
C ALA A 11 -19.97 24.57 -6.05
N PRO A 12 -19.71 23.97 -4.88
CA PRO A 12 -20.06 22.57 -4.66
C PRO A 12 -21.56 22.38 -4.88
N GLU A 13 -21.94 21.36 -5.66
CA GLU A 13 -23.33 20.96 -5.87
C GLU A 13 -24.05 20.94 -4.52
N ARG A 14 -25.24 21.56 -4.44
CA ARG A 14 -26.10 21.45 -3.26
C ARG A 14 -26.54 20.00 -3.13
N VAL A 15 -25.81 19.20 -2.37
CA VAL A 15 -26.22 17.83 -2.02
C VAL A 15 -27.51 17.94 -1.21
N GLU A 16 -28.62 17.46 -1.78
CA GLU A 16 -29.93 17.53 -1.14
C GLU A 16 -29.97 16.59 0.08
N LYS A 17 -30.13 17.18 1.26
CA LYS A 17 -30.03 16.48 2.54
C LYS A 17 -31.37 15.82 2.89
N SER A 18 -31.61 14.64 2.33
CA SER A 18 -32.73 13.79 2.69
C SER A 18 -32.35 12.77 3.78
N THR A 19 -33.35 12.16 4.43
CA THR A 19 -33.12 11.04 5.36
C THR A 19 -32.38 9.89 4.68
N ALA A 20 -32.73 9.55 3.43
CA ALA A 20 -32.06 8.51 2.66
C ALA A 20 -30.59 8.86 2.39
N ALA A 21 -30.30 10.10 1.99
CA ALA A 21 -28.93 10.55 1.74
C ALA A 21 -28.06 10.54 3.01
N VAL A 22 -28.62 10.94 4.16
CA VAL A 22 -27.93 10.84 5.46
C VAL A 22 -27.64 9.38 5.83
N GLN A 23 -28.62 8.50 5.70
CA GLN A 23 -28.44 7.08 6.03
C GLN A 23 -27.40 6.40 5.12
N ALA A 24 -27.41 6.71 3.82
CA ALA A 24 -26.43 6.20 2.87
C ALA A 24 -25.01 6.66 3.22
N LEU A 25 -24.83 7.97 3.47
CA LEU A 25 -23.55 8.54 3.90
C LEU A 25 -23.03 7.88 5.19
N LEU A 26 -23.90 7.70 6.19
CA LEU A 26 -23.50 7.07 7.46
C LEU A 26 -23.12 5.60 7.28
N ARG A 27 -23.82 4.84 6.42
CA ARG A 27 -23.44 3.45 6.11
C ARG A 27 -22.04 3.40 5.51
N GLN A 28 -21.75 4.22 4.51
CA GLN A 28 -20.43 4.29 3.89
C GLN A 28 -19.34 4.69 4.90
N LEU A 29 -19.58 5.73 5.72
CA LEU A 29 -18.61 6.17 6.72
C LEU A 29 -18.36 5.12 7.80
N LEU A 30 -19.37 4.33 8.19
CA LEU A 30 -19.20 3.27 9.19
C LEU A 30 -18.40 2.07 8.67
N GLU A 31 -18.26 1.91 7.35
CA GLU A 31 -17.31 0.97 6.78
C GLU A 31 -15.85 1.42 7.00
N MET A 32 -15.61 2.73 7.17
CA MET A 32 -14.27 3.33 7.27
C MET A 32 -13.91 3.66 8.72
N TYR A 33 -14.80 4.33 9.44
CA TYR A 33 -14.61 4.89 10.78
C TYR A 33 -15.52 4.19 11.78
N ASP A 34 -15.06 3.98 13.02
CA ASP A 34 -15.96 3.44 14.03
C ASP A 34 -16.92 4.52 14.53
N ALA A 35 -18.06 4.09 15.06
CA ALA A 35 -19.10 5.00 15.54
C ALA A 35 -18.61 5.94 16.65
N LYS A 36 -17.57 5.54 17.41
CA LYS A 36 -16.96 6.39 18.43
C LYS A 36 -16.16 7.53 17.80
N THR A 37 -15.38 7.23 16.77
CA THR A 37 -14.59 8.19 16.02
C THR A 37 -15.50 9.21 15.34
N LEU A 38 -16.54 8.76 14.64
CA LEU A 38 -17.50 9.65 14.00
C LEU A 38 -18.25 10.53 15.01
N ALA A 39 -18.67 9.96 16.16
CA ALA A 39 -19.33 10.73 17.20
C ALA A 39 -18.41 11.82 17.76
N ASN A 40 -17.16 11.47 18.08
CA ASN A 40 -16.17 12.42 18.59
C ASN A 40 -15.86 13.53 17.57
N GLN A 41 -15.76 13.19 16.30
CA GLN A 41 -15.54 14.18 15.23
C GLN A 41 -16.73 15.14 15.11
N LEU A 42 -17.97 14.65 15.21
CA LEU A 42 -19.15 15.49 15.21
C LEU A 42 -19.25 16.39 16.45
N VAL A 43 -18.92 15.88 17.64
CA VAL A 43 -18.83 16.71 18.87
C VAL A 43 -17.76 17.80 18.73
N ALA A 44 -16.62 17.50 18.09
CA ALA A 44 -15.56 18.47 17.89
C ALA A 44 -15.90 19.55 16.84
N HIS A 45 -16.77 19.23 15.87
CA HIS A 45 -17.14 20.12 14.78
C HIS A 45 -18.43 20.90 15.03
N GLY A 46 -19.40 20.31 15.73
CA GLY A 46 -20.74 20.86 15.93
C GLY A 46 -21.06 21.15 17.39
N GLU A 47 -22.18 21.84 17.61
CA GLU A 47 -22.68 22.16 18.94
C GLU A 47 -23.62 21.07 19.51
N SER A 48 -24.04 20.13 18.67
CA SER A 48 -24.97 19.07 19.05
C SER A 48 -24.30 17.95 19.84
N HIS A 49 -25.03 17.39 20.80
CA HIS A 49 -24.60 16.18 21.50
C HIS A 49 -24.67 14.95 20.58
N TRP A 50 -23.54 14.27 20.42
CA TRP A 50 -23.41 13.03 19.68
C TRP A 50 -22.86 11.89 20.54
N SER A 51 -23.37 10.69 20.28
CA SER A 51 -22.87 9.45 20.85
C SER A 51 -22.90 8.34 19.81
N PRO A 52 -22.12 7.26 19.99
CA PRO A 52 -22.17 6.10 19.10
C PRO A 52 -23.59 5.52 18.96
N ALA A 53 -24.38 5.56 20.03
CA ALA A 53 -25.76 5.07 20.04
C ALA A 53 -26.68 5.98 19.21
N ILE A 54 -26.51 7.30 19.29
CA ILE A 54 -27.27 8.26 18.46
C ILE A 54 -26.97 8.04 16.98
N LEU A 55 -25.69 7.91 16.60
CA LEU A 55 -25.30 7.64 15.22
C LEU A 55 -25.91 6.35 14.67
N LYS A 56 -25.86 5.26 15.44
CA LYS A 56 -26.47 3.99 15.03
C LYS A 56 -27.99 4.10 14.89
N ARG A 57 -28.66 4.89 15.74
CA ARG A 57 -30.11 5.12 15.65
C ARG A 57 -30.49 5.89 14.37
N LEU A 58 -29.62 6.75 13.86
CA LEU A 58 -29.89 7.48 12.61
C LEU A 58 -30.00 6.57 11.39
N LEU A 59 -29.35 5.40 11.39
CA LEU A 59 -29.40 4.45 10.29
C LEU A 59 -30.80 3.86 10.03
N ILE A 60 -31.70 3.98 10.99
CA ILE A 60 -33.07 3.42 10.95
C ILE A 60 -34.14 4.46 11.27
N SER A 61 -33.77 5.74 11.43
CA SER A 61 -34.71 6.79 11.82
C SER A 61 -35.21 7.58 10.62
N ASP A 62 -36.53 7.76 10.52
CA ASP A 62 -37.16 8.57 9.47
C ASP A 62 -36.83 10.07 9.60
N ARG A 63 -36.38 10.50 10.78
CA ARG A 63 -35.99 11.89 11.07
C ARG A 63 -34.50 12.15 10.87
N ALA A 64 -33.74 11.20 10.30
CA ALA A 64 -32.29 11.35 10.21
C ALA A 64 -31.85 12.60 9.42
N GLY A 65 -32.59 12.96 8.37
CA GLY A 65 -32.35 14.17 7.58
C GLY A 65 -32.44 15.48 8.38
N HIS A 66 -33.24 15.50 9.45
CA HIS A 66 -33.43 16.68 10.30
C HIS A 66 -32.46 16.72 11.49
N ARG A 67 -31.89 15.57 11.89
CA ARG A 67 -31.07 15.48 13.11
C ARG A 67 -29.66 16.03 12.93
N LEU A 68 -29.02 15.76 11.79
CA LEU A 68 -27.76 16.42 11.44
C LEU A 68 -28.08 17.86 11.03
N SER A 69 -27.22 18.81 11.39
CA SER A 69 -27.21 20.13 10.76
C SER A 69 -26.60 20.04 9.34
N ASP A 70 -26.79 21.09 8.53
CA ASP A 70 -26.17 21.14 7.19
C ASP A 70 -24.64 21.20 7.26
N GLY A 71 -24.09 21.87 8.28
CA GLY A 71 -22.66 21.92 8.54
C GLY A 71 -22.08 20.54 8.86
N GLU A 72 -22.72 19.80 9.76
CA GLU A 72 -22.31 18.42 10.11
C GLU A 72 -22.44 17.47 8.92
N TYR A 73 -23.50 17.59 8.12
CA TYR A 73 -23.69 16.77 6.93
C TYR A 73 -22.57 17.01 5.90
N ARG A 74 -22.22 18.28 5.62
CA ARG A 74 -21.09 18.63 4.74
C ARG A 74 -19.75 18.14 5.30
N TYR A 75 -19.56 18.26 6.61
CA TYR A 75 -18.35 17.77 7.27
C TYR A 75 -18.18 16.26 7.09
N LEU A 76 -19.23 15.48 7.39
CA LEU A 76 -19.22 14.02 7.20
C LEU A 76 -18.98 13.63 5.75
N HIS A 77 -19.60 14.35 4.80
CA HIS A 77 -19.37 14.12 3.38
C HIS A 77 -17.90 14.34 2.98
N ASN A 78 -17.21 15.33 3.56
CA ASN A 78 -15.79 15.59 3.30
C ASN A 78 -14.84 14.53 3.89
N LEU A 79 -15.33 13.63 4.75
CA LEU A 79 -14.55 12.49 5.22
C LEU A 79 -14.43 11.37 4.17
N LEU A 80 -15.29 11.37 3.14
CA LEU A 80 -15.18 10.46 2.01
C LEU A 80 -14.04 10.88 1.07
N PRO A 81 -13.35 9.92 0.44
CA PRO A 81 -12.41 10.24 -0.63
C PRO A 81 -13.17 10.80 -1.85
N ARG A 82 -12.57 11.78 -2.50
CA ARG A 82 -13.10 12.35 -3.75
C ARG A 82 -12.60 11.54 -4.95
N PRO A 83 -13.36 11.50 -6.06
CA PRO A 83 -12.86 10.93 -7.30
C PRO A 83 -11.52 11.56 -7.73
N PRO A 84 -10.61 10.78 -8.35
CA PRO A 84 -9.36 11.31 -8.86
C PRO A 84 -9.60 12.26 -10.05
N ALA A 85 -8.61 13.08 -10.40
CA ALA A 85 -8.71 14.05 -11.50
C ALA A 85 -9.02 13.41 -12.86
N ALA A 86 -8.67 12.14 -13.06
CA ALA A 86 -9.00 11.39 -14.26
C ALA A 86 -10.47 10.96 -14.34
N HIS A 87 -11.26 11.07 -13.27
CA HIS A 87 -12.66 10.64 -13.27
C HIS A 87 -13.53 11.55 -14.17
N PRO A 88 -14.47 10.99 -14.98
CA PRO A 88 -14.74 9.56 -15.19
C PRO A 88 -13.92 8.93 -16.34
N ASN A 89 -13.06 9.69 -17.01
CA ASN A 89 -12.30 9.29 -18.20
C ASN A 89 -10.89 8.78 -17.86
N TYR A 90 -10.79 7.51 -17.52
CA TYR A 90 -9.54 6.86 -17.13
C TYR A 90 -8.70 6.40 -18.33
N ALA A 91 -7.37 6.43 -18.19
CA ALA A 91 -6.43 6.06 -19.24
C ALA A 91 -6.29 4.54 -19.44
N PHE A 92 -6.41 3.77 -18.37
CA PHE A 92 -6.31 2.30 -18.37
C PHE A 92 -6.97 1.73 -17.12
N ARG A 93 -7.14 0.41 -17.07
CA ARG A 93 -7.73 -0.32 -15.94
C ARG A 93 -6.67 -1.16 -15.23
N PHE A 94 -6.73 -1.22 -13.90
CA PHE A 94 -5.85 -2.07 -13.12
C PHE A 94 -6.57 -2.73 -11.94
N ILE A 95 -5.97 -3.81 -11.42
CA ILE A 95 -6.40 -4.47 -10.18
C ILE A 95 -5.30 -4.39 -9.11
N ASP A 96 -5.69 -4.50 -7.84
CA ASP A 96 -4.81 -4.29 -6.69
C ASP A 96 -4.94 -5.45 -5.70
N LEU A 97 -4.05 -6.44 -5.81
CA LEU A 97 -4.06 -7.66 -5.00
C LEU A 97 -3.12 -7.53 -3.79
N PHE A 98 -3.57 -8.01 -2.62
CA PHE A 98 -2.85 -7.82 -1.35
C PHE A 98 -2.53 -6.34 -1.11
N ALA A 99 -3.54 -5.50 -1.35
CA ALA A 99 -3.38 -4.06 -1.53
C ALA A 99 -2.88 -3.31 -0.29
N GLY A 100 -3.05 -3.89 0.90
CA GLY A 100 -2.81 -3.23 2.17
C GLY A 100 -3.61 -1.93 2.25
N ILE A 101 -2.91 -0.80 2.31
CA ILE A 101 -3.50 0.54 2.34
C ILE A 101 -3.35 1.32 1.02
N GLY A 102 -3.02 0.63 -0.08
CA GLY A 102 -3.00 1.19 -1.45
C GLY A 102 -1.70 1.87 -1.85
N GLY A 103 -0.56 1.40 -1.31
CA GLY A 103 0.74 2.00 -1.61
C GLY A 103 1.15 1.88 -3.08
N ILE A 104 0.87 0.73 -3.72
CA ILE A 104 1.15 0.52 -5.16
C ILE A 104 0.10 1.26 -6.00
N ARG A 105 -1.20 1.13 -5.65
CA ARG A 105 -2.33 1.84 -6.28
C ARG A 105 -2.07 3.33 -6.47
N HIS A 106 -1.51 4.00 -5.47
CA HIS A 106 -1.21 5.44 -5.54
C HIS A 106 -0.41 5.80 -6.80
N GLY A 107 0.59 5.00 -7.18
CA GLY A 107 1.42 5.27 -8.35
C GLY A 107 0.65 5.16 -9.67
N PHE A 108 -0.24 4.16 -9.77
CA PHE A 108 -0.99 3.87 -10.99
C PHE A 108 -2.22 4.77 -11.16
N GLU A 109 -2.87 5.21 -10.07
CA GLU A 109 -3.87 6.29 -10.16
C GLU A 109 -3.25 7.61 -10.62
N ALA A 110 -2.02 7.92 -10.18
CA ALA A 110 -1.35 9.18 -10.53
C ALA A 110 -1.05 9.32 -12.04
N ILE A 111 -1.02 8.22 -12.78
CA ILE A 111 -0.89 8.20 -14.25
C ILE A 111 -2.24 7.94 -14.96
N GLY A 112 -3.36 8.11 -14.26
CA GLY A 112 -4.71 8.06 -14.84
C GLY A 112 -5.39 6.68 -14.82
N GLY A 113 -4.87 5.71 -14.06
CA GLY A 113 -5.45 4.38 -13.96
C GLY A 113 -6.75 4.33 -13.17
N GLN A 114 -7.67 3.45 -13.57
CA GLN A 114 -8.87 3.08 -12.82
C GLN A 114 -8.62 1.77 -12.06
N CYS A 115 -8.74 1.78 -10.73
CA CYS A 115 -8.78 0.55 -9.97
C CYS A 115 -10.17 -0.09 -10.11
N VAL A 116 -10.25 -1.33 -10.60
CA VAL A 116 -11.54 -2.00 -10.88
C VAL A 116 -11.78 -3.23 -9.99
N PHE A 117 -10.76 -3.66 -9.25
CA PHE A 117 -10.85 -4.73 -8.27
C PHE A 117 -9.74 -4.59 -7.22
N THR A 118 -10.07 -4.83 -5.96
CA THR A 118 -9.12 -4.83 -4.84
C THR A 118 -9.29 -6.08 -3.99
N SER A 119 -8.20 -6.77 -3.67
CA SER A 119 -8.19 -7.86 -2.69
C SER A 119 -7.32 -7.50 -1.49
N GLU A 120 -7.90 -7.50 -0.29
CA GLU A 120 -7.19 -7.27 0.97
C GLU A 120 -7.91 -7.95 2.15
N TRP A 121 -7.22 -8.85 2.81
CA TRP A 121 -7.79 -9.67 3.89
C TRP A 121 -7.90 -8.94 5.23
N ASN A 122 -7.00 -7.99 5.50
CA ASN A 122 -6.96 -7.28 6.76
C ASN A 122 -8.03 -6.19 6.79
N LYS A 123 -9.11 -6.46 7.53
CA LYS A 123 -10.23 -5.53 7.70
C LYS A 123 -9.79 -4.13 8.14
N HIS A 124 -8.77 -3.97 8.98
CA HIS A 124 -8.29 -2.65 9.38
C HIS A 124 -7.57 -1.93 8.23
N ALA A 125 -6.84 -2.65 7.38
CA ALA A 125 -6.22 -2.08 6.19
C ALA A 125 -7.29 -1.62 5.19
N VAL A 126 -8.34 -2.43 4.97
CA VAL A 126 -9.50 -2.06 4.13
C VAL A 126 -10.16 -0.77 4.62
N ARG A 127 -10.30 -0.56 5.93
CA ARG A 127 -10.83 0.71 6.49
C ARG A 127 -9.98 1.91 6.09
N THR A 128 -8.67 1.83 6.31
CA THR A 128 -7.73 2.89 5.91
C THR A 128 -7.73 3.10 4.40
N TYR A 129 -7.82 2.02 3.62
CA TYR A 129 -7.90 2.06 2.18
C TYR A 129 -9.14 2.83 1.71
N LYS A 130 -10.33 2.41 2.14
CA LYS A 130 -11.62 3.06 1.79
C LYS A 130 -11.70 4.53 2.23
N ALA A 131 -11.01 4.91 3.30
CA ALA A 131 -10.95 6.30 3.76
C ALA A 131 -10.10 7.21 2.86
N ASN A 132 -9.26 6.66 1.98
CA ASN A 132 -8.31 7.42 1.16
C ASN A 132 -8.50 7.25 -0.34
N TRP A 133 -9.11 6.15 -0.77
CA TRP A 133 -9.25 5.82 -2.18
C TRP A 133 -10.71 5.83 -2.62
N TYR A 134 -11.03 6.59 -3.67
CA TYR A 134 -12.36 6.58 -4.25
C TYR A 134 -12.65 5.20 -4.85
N CYS A 135 -13.72 4.56 -4.38
CA CYS A 135 -14.13 3.22 -4.80
C CYS A 135 -15.62 3.28 -5.15
N ASP A 136 -15.89 3.44 -6.44
CA ASP A 136 -17.24 3.47 -6.98
C ASP A 136 -17.79 2.04 -7.09
N PRO A 137 -18.85 1.68 -6.34
CA PRO A 137 -19.37 0.31 -6.29
C PRO A 137 -19.89 -0.19 -7.64
N ASP A 138 -20.22 0.69 -8.59
CA ASP A 138 -20.72 0.29 -9.91
C ASP A 138 -19.60 -0.26 -10.81
N VAL A 139 -18.36 0.09 -10.53
CA VAL A 139 -17.19 -0.25 -11.36
C VAL A 139 -16.01 -0.87 -10.60
N HIS A 140 -16.08 -0.90 -9.27
CA HIS A 140 -15.05 -1.43 -8.37
C HIS A 140 -15.64 -2.43 -7.38
N GLN A 141 -14.89 -3.52 -7.13
CA GLN A 141 -15.26 -4.55 -6.17
C GLN A 141 -14.13 -4.85 -5.18
N PHE A 142 -14.51 -5.15 -3.95
CA PHE A 142 -13.60 -5.64 -2.90
C PHE A 142 -13.74 -7.14 -2.70
N ASN A 143 -12.61 -7.81 -2.52
CA ASN A 143 -12.50 -9.18 -2.04
C ASN A 143 -11.66 -9.21 -0.75
N ALA A 144 -12.02 -10.11 0.17
CA ALA A 144 -11.28 -10.31 1.42
C ALA A 144 -10.28 -11.47 1.32
N ASP A 145 -10.74 -12.65 0.92
CA ASP A 145 -9.88 -13.82 0.72
C ASP A 145 -9.80 -14.15 -0.77
N ILE A 146 -8.60 -14.03 -1.35
CA ILE A 146 -8.39 -14.24 -2.78
C ILE A 146 -8.69 -15.69 -3.19
N ARG A 147 -8.60 -16.63 -2.25
CA ARG A 147 -8.86 -18.05 -2.49
C ARG A 147 -10.33 -18.35 -2.76
N ASP A 148 -11.23 -17.45 -2.36
CA ASP A 148 -12.65 -17.53 -2.72
C ASP A 148 -12.86 -17.19 -4.20
N VAL A 149 -11.94 -16.43 -4.80
CA VAL A 149 -11.97 -16.07 -6.22
C VAL A 149 -11.26 -17.11 -7.07
N THR A 150 -10.09 -17.57 -6.63
CA THR A 150 -9.27 -18.53 -7.39
C THR A 150 -9.70 -19.98 -7.16
N LEU A 151 -10.54 -20.24 -6.15
CA LEU A 151 -10.95 -21.56 -5.70
C LEU A 151 -9.78 -22.50 -5.34
N SER A 152 -8.60 -21.95 -5.02
CA SER A 152 -7.39 -22.73 -4.75
C SER A 152 -7.47 -23.63 -3.51
N HIS A 153 -8.43 -23.36 -2.62
CA HIS A 153 -8.68 -24.17 -1.44
C HIS A 153 -9.70 -25.31 -1.67
N LYS A 154 -10.33 -25.38 -2.85
CA LYS A 154 -11.33 -26.40 -3.19
C LYS A 154 -10.69 -27.52 -4.01
N THR A 155 -10.98 -28.76 -3.65
CA THR A 155 -10.60 -29.93 -4.43
C THR A 155 -11.64 -30.23 -5.51
N GLY A 156 -11.23 -30.85 -6.62
CA GLY A 156 -12.14 -31.27 -7.69
C GLY A 156 -12.62 -30.15 -8.63
N VAL A 157 -12.15 -28.91 -8.45
CA VAL A 157 -12.34 -27.81 -9.41
C VAL A 157 -11.24 -27.89 -10.46
N SER A 158 -11.61 -28.02 -11.72
CA SER A 158 -10.67 -27.99 -12.84
C SER A 158 -10.06 -26.60 -13.03
N ASP A 159 -8.91 -26.52 -13.72
CA ASP A 159 -8.27 -25.23 -13.99
C ASP A 159 -9.14 -24.31 -14.85
N GLU A 160 -9.92 -24.85 -15.78
CA GLU A 160 -10.84 -24.05 -16.61
C GLU A 160 -12.01 -23.50 -15.79
N GLU A 161 -12.63 -24.30 -14.93
CA GLU A 161 -13.71 -23.83 -14.03
C GLU A 161 -13.19 -22.74 -13.08
N ALA A 162 -11.98 -22.90 -12.55
CA ALA A 162 -11.35 -21.88 -11.71
C ALA A 162 -11.07 -20.60 -12.52
N ALA A 163 -10.57 -20.72 -13.75
CA ALA A 163 -10.31 -19.58 -14.62
C ALA A 163 -11.61 -18.84 -14.98
N GLU A 164 -12.70 -19.55 -15.27
CA GLU A 164 -14.01 -18.96 -15.50
C GLU A 164 -14.54 -18.22 -14.26
N HIS A 165 -14.42 -18.83 -13.07
CA HIS A 165 -14.81 -18.20 -11.81
C HIS A 165 -14.03 -16.90 -11.54
N ILE A 166 -12.72 -16.90 -11.81
CA ILE A 166 -11.88 -15.71 -11.75
C ILE A 166 -12.37 -14.65 -12.74
N ARG A 167 -12.68 -15.04 -13.99
CA ARG A 167 -13.20 -14.13 -15.03
C ARG A 167 -14.60 -13.60 -14.74
N ASN A 168 -15.42 -14.29 -13.96
CA ASN A 168 -16.72 -13.77 -13.54
C ASN A 168 -16.60 -12.76 -12.39
N THR A 169 -15.52 -12.83 -11.62
CA THR A 169 -15.34 -12.01 -10.40
C THR A 169 -14.42 -10.80 -10.63
N ILE A 170 -13.22 -11.01 -11.16
CA ILE A 170 -12.21 -9.95 -11.34
C ILE A 170 -12.39 -9.37 -12.72
N PRO A 171 -12.75 -8.10 -12.97
CA PRO A 171 -12.96 -7.57 -14.32
C PRO A 171 -11.70 -7.61 -15.22
N ALA A 172 -11.89 -7.49 -16.53
CA ALA A 172 -10.79 -7.28 -17.47
C ALA A 172 -10.01 -6.00 -17.12
N HIS A 173 -8.69 -6.07 -17.22
CA HIS A 173 -7.76 -5.02 -16.81
C HIS A 173 -6.46 -5.08 -17.63
N ASP A 174 -5.81 -3.92 -17.77
CA ASP A 174 -4.58 -3.77 -18.54
C ASP A 174 -3.35 -4.06 -17.67
N VAL A 175 -3.42 -3.73 -16.36
CA VAL A 175 -2.31 -3.89 -15.41
C VAL A 175 -2.75 -4.65 -14.15
N LEU A 176 -1.96 -5.64 -13.72
CA LEU A 176 -2.13 -6.34 -12.43
C LEU A 176 -1.08 -5.89 -11.42
N LEU A 177 -1.50 -5.50 -10.22
CA LEU A 177 -0.61 -5.14 -9.12
C LEU A 177 -0.74 -6.17 -8.00
N ALA A 178 0.38 -6.65 -7.43
CA ALA A 178 0.33 -7.56 -6.29
C ALA A 178 1.53 -7.46 -5.34
N GLY A 179 1.27 -7.27 -4.04
CA GLY A 179 2.26 -7.36 -2.95
C GLY A 179 2.15 -8.66 -2.16
N PHE A 180 2.43 -9.81 -2.79
CA PHE A 180 2.19 -11.11 -2.18
C PHE A 180 3.23 -11.46 -1.09
N PRO A 181 2.86 -12.17 -0.01
CA PRO A 181 3.80 -12.50 1.05
C PRO A 181 4.86 -13.52 0.60
N CYS A 182 6.08 -13.40 1.12
CA CYS A 182 7.17 -14.36 0.88
C CYS A 182 6.90 -15.68 1.64
N GLN A 183 6.51 -16.74 0.93
CA GLN A 183 6.28 -18.09 1.46
C GLN A 183 7.24 -19.10 0.80
N PRO A 184 7.81 -20.07 1.54
CA PRO A 184 8.58 -21.15 0.93
C PRO A 184 7.65 -22.09 0.14
N PHE A 185 8.16 -22.65 -0.97
CA PHE A 185 7.42 -23.66 -1.74
C PHE A 185 7.79 -25.06 -1.25
N SER A 186 6.81 -25.86 -0.82
CA SER A 186 7.04 -27.23 -0.37
C SER A 186 7.55 -28.11 -1.53
N LEU A 187 8.30 -29.16 -1.20
CA LEU A 187 8.91 -30.08 -2.18
C LEU A 187 7.90 -30.99 -2.92
N ALA A 188 6.64 -31.03 -2.48
CA ALA A 188 5.70 -32.10 -2.85
C ALA A 188 5.22 -32.13 -4.32
N GLY A 189 5.54 -31.12 -5.14
CA GLY A 189 5.04 -31.00 -6.51
C GLY A 189 6.09 -30.73 -7.59
N VAL A 190 7.31 -30.32 -7.24
CA VAL A 190 8.37 -30.07 -8.25
C VAL A 190 9.07 -31.38 -8.62
N SER A 191 9.25 -32.30 -7.66
CA SER A 191 9.89 -33.61 -7.87
C SER A 191 9.00 -34.64 -8.58
N LYS A 192 7.70 -34.36 -8.79
CA LYS A 192 6.80 -35.20 -9.59
C LYS A 192 6.65 -34.75 -11.05
N LYS A 193 7.24 -33.61 -11.47
CA LYS A 193 7.19 -33.16 -12.87
C LYS A 193 8.04 -34.04 -13.82
N ASN A 194 9.05 -34.74 -13.31
CA ASN A 194 10.03 -35.45 -14.14
C ASN A 194 9.85 -36.98 -14.21
N ALA A 195 8.99 -37.58 -13.37
CA ALA A 195 8.96 -39.05 -13.22
C ALA A 195 7.69 -39.74 -13.76
N LEU A 196 6.58 -39.02 -13.92
CA LEU A 196 5.27 -39.60 -14.25
C LEU A 196 4.51 -38.62 -15.13
N GLY A 197 4.36 -38.90 -16.42
CA GLY A 197 3.69 -38.02 -17.40
C GLY A 197 2.19 -37.77 -17.15
N ARG A 198 1.81 -37.10 -16.04
CA ARG A 198 0.52 -36.48 -15.70
C ARG A 198 0.75 -35.46 -14.56
N ALA A 199 0.08 -34.32 -14.40
CA ALA A 199 -0.93 -33.59 -15.18
C ALA A 199 -0.41 -32.15 -15.39
N HIS A 200 -0.60 -31.61 -16.60
CA HIS A 200 -0.27 -30.23 -16.94
C HIS A 200 -1.30 -29.28 -16.30
N GLY A 201 -0.90 -28.41 -15.36
CA GLY A 201 -1.79 -27.37 -14.84
C GLY A 201 -1.48 -26.84 -13.44
N PHE A 202 -2.29 -25.88 -13.00
CA PHE A 202 -2.32 -25.32 -11.65
C PHE A 202 -3.10 -26.24 -10.68
N ALA A 203 -2.90 -27.58 -10.77
CA ALA A 203 -3.46 -28.58 -9.85
C ALA A 203 -2.45 -29.47 -9.05
N CYS A 204 -1.15 -29.17 -9.03
CA CYS A 204 -0.14 -29.86 -8.20
C CYS A 204 0.01 -29.29 -6.76
N ASP A 205 0.13 -30.19 -5.77
CA ASP A 205 0.28 -29.95 -4.31
C ASP A 205 1.34 -28.92 -3.84
N THR A 206 2.16 -28.38 -4.75
CA THR A 206 3.00 -27.18 -4.53
C THR A 206 2.22 -25.86 -4.40
N GLN A 207 0.90 -25.89 -4.56
CA GLN A 207 -0.01 -24.74 -4.70
C GLN A 207 -0.49 -24.04 -3.44
N GLY A 208 -0.07 -24.45 -2.24
CA GLY A 208 -0.56 -23.85 -0.98
C GLY A 208 -0.09 -22.42 -0.69
N THR A 209 0.48 -21.70 -1.66
CA THR A 209 1.01 -20.34 -1.46
C THR A 209 0.22 -19.32 -2.27
N LEU A 210 0.14 -18.10 -1.74
CA LEU A 210 -0.60 -16.98 -2.35
C LEU A 210 0.01 -16.50 -3.67
N PHE A 211 1.26 -16.87 -3.99
CA PHE A 211 1.83 -16.64 -5.32
C PHE A 211 1.07 -17.39 -6.42
N PHE A 212 0.62 -18.63 -6.15
CA PHE A 212 -0.12 -19.39 -7.15
C PHE A 212 -1.53 -18.84 -7.38
N ASP A 213 -2.14 -18.20 -6.37
CA ASP A 213 -3.37 -17.44 -6.57
C ASP A 213 -3.15 -16.27 -7.55
N VAL A 214 -2.03 -15.54 -7.41
CA VAL A 214 -1.64 -14.49 -8.37
C VAL A 214 -1.41 -15.08 -9.77
N ALA A 215 -0.67 -16.19 -9.86
CA ALA A 215 -0.38 -16.84 -11.14
C ALA A 215 -1.66 -17.32 -11.86
N ARG A 216 -2.63 -17.90 -11.13
CA ARG A 216 -3.95 -18.27 -11.66
C ARG A 216 -4.72 -17.07 -12.19
N ILE A 217 -4.64 -15.92 -11.51
CA ILE A 217 -5.30 -14.69 -11.97
C ILE A 217 -4.61 -14.14 -13.22
N ILE A 218 -3.27 -14.12 -13.26
CA ILE A 218 -2.50 -13.74 -14.45
C ILE A 218 -2.88 -14.63 -15.63
N ASP A 219 -3.05 -15.93 -15.42
CA ASP A 219 -3.42 -16.86 -16.48
C ASP A 219 -4.87 -16.68 -16.95
N ALA A 220 -5.81 -16.57 -16.00
CA ALA A 220 -7.23 -16.42 -16.34
C ALA A 220 -7.55 -15.06 -17.01
N ARG A 221 -6.83 -13.99 -16.65
CA ARG A 221 -7.10 -12.62 -17.12
C ARG A 221 -6.10 -12.06 -18.12
N ARG A 222 -4.94 -12.69 -18.28
CA ARG A 222 -3.92 -12.32 -19.26
C ARG A 222 -3.64 -10.80 -19.32
N PRO A 223 -3.40 -10.09 -18.19
CA PRO A 223 -3.13 -8.65 -18.21
C PRO A 223 -1.95 -8.34 -19.13
N ALA A 224 -1.95 -7.17 -19.78
CA ALA A 224 -0.83 -6.80 -20.65
C ALA A 224 0.48 -6.65 -19.87
N ILE A 225 0.38 -6.13 -18.63
CA ILE A 225 1.50 -5.87 -17.74
C ILE A 225 1.14 -6.32 -16.33
N PHE A 226 2.10 -6.84 -15.58
CA PHE A 226 1.97 -6.96 -14.13
C PHE A 226 3.14 -6.29 -13.40
N VAL A 227 2.90 -5.89 -12.15
CA VAL A 227 3.92 -5.44 -11.21
C VAL A 227 3.75 -6.18 -9.89
N LEU A 228 4.74 -7.00 -9.54
CA LEU A 228 4.78 -7.74 -8.29
C LEU A 228 5.83 -7.15 -7.36
N GLU A 229 5.48 -6.98 -6.09
CA GLU A 229 6.38 -6.55 -5.03
C GLU A 229 6.69 -7.71 -4.07
N ASN A 230 7.94 -7.79 -3.61
CA ASN A 230 8.32 -8.68 -2.53
C ASN A 230 9.55 -8.18 -1.74
N VAL A 231 9.94 -8.95 -0.72
CA VAL A 231 11.12 -8.68 0.11
C VAL A 231 12.43 -8.71 -0.70
N LYS A 232 13.38 -7.84 -0.35
CA LYS A 232 14.69 -7.76 -1.03
C LYS A 232 15.48 -9.09 -1.08
N ASN A 233 15.28 -9.94 -0.06
CA ASN A 233 15.99 -11.22 0.08
C ASN A 233 15.30 -12.38 -0.66
N LEU A 234 14.30 -12.11 -1.51
CA LEU A 234 13.59 -13.15 -2.26
C LEU A 234 14.57 -14.05 -3.05
N LYS A 235 15.62 -13.46 -3.64
CA LYS A 235 16.66 -14.18 -4.39
C LYS A 235 17.41 -15.23 -3.59
N SER A 236 17.62 -15.01 -2.29
CA SER A 236 18.33 -15.93 -1.41
C SER A 236 17.40 -16.79 -0.55
N HIS A 237 16.08 -16.55 -0.62
CA HIS A 237 15.10 -17.26 0.18
C HIS A 237 15.03 -18.74 -0.21
N ASP A 238 15.00 -19.63 0.79
CA ASP A 238 14.98 -21.09 0.58
C ASP A 238 16.11 -21.58 -0.35
N GLY A 239 17.32 -21.06 -0.13
CA GLY A 239 18.49 -21.37 -0.99
C GLY A 239 18.33 -20.92 -2.44
N GLY A 240 17.51 -19.90 -2.69
CA GLY A 240 17.17 -19.38 -4.03
C GLY A 240 16.09 -20.16 -4.77
N LYS A 241 15.56 -21.24 -4.18
CA LYS A 241 14.49 -22.05 -4.77
C LYS A 241 13.21 -21.23 -5.01
N THR A 242 12.84 -20.36 -4.06
CA THR A 242 11.63 -19.54 -4.16
C THR A 242 11.68 -18.62 -5.38
N PHE A 243 12.75 -17.85 -5.52
CA PHE A 243 12.89 -16.93 -6.65
C PHE A 243 12.89 -17.67 -8.00
N ARG A 244 13.63 -18.80 -8.10
CA ARG A 244 13.68 -19.61 -9.33
C ARG A 244 12.29 -20.10 -9.75
N ILE A 245 11.49 -20.62 -8.81
CA ILE A 245 10.13 -21.11 -9.11
C ILE A 245 9.24 -19.96 -9.60
N ILE A 246 9.32 -18.79 -8.94
CA ILE A 246 8.55 -17.61 -9.34
C ILE A 246 8.90 -17.22 -10.79
N MET A 247 10.19 -17.03 -11.09
CA MET A 247 10.62 -16.62 -12.44
C MET A 247 10.25 -17.64 -13.51
N GLN A 248 10.41 -18.93 -13.22
CA GLN A 248 10.01 -20.02 -14.13
C GLN A 248 8.50 -20.01 -14.39
N THR A 249 7.67 -19.88 -13.34
CA THR A 249 6.20 -19.83 -13.51
C THR A 249 5.77 -18.61 -14.33
N LEU A 250 6.39 -17.44 -14.13
CA LEU A 250 6.06 -16.24 -14.90
C LEU A 250 6.46 -16.38 -16.38
N ASP A 251 7.59 -17.03 -16.65
CA ASP A 251 8.04 -17.33 -18.02
C ASP A 251 7.13 -18.35 -18.72
N GLU A 252 6.77 -19.45 -18.03
CA GLU A 252 5.81 -20.47 -18.49
C GLU A 252 4.43 -19.86 -18.77
N LEU A 253 4.05 -18.81 -18.03
CA LEU A 253 2.83 -18.04 -18.28
C LEU A 253 2.91 -17.13 -19.51
N GLY A 254 4.05 -17.01 -20.18
CA GLY A 254 4.20 -16.20 -21.38
C GLY A 254 4.52 -14.72 -21.11
N TYR A 255 5.22 -14.42 -20.00
CA TYR A 255 5.61 -13.04 -19.66
C TYR A 255 7.12 -12.87 -19.59
N ASP A 256 7.61 -11.82 -20.25
CA ASP A 256 9.00 -11.38 -20.12
C ASP A 256 9.12 -10.45 -18.92
N VAL A 257 9.88 -10.88 -17.91
CA VAL A 257 10.16 -10.06 -16.73
C VAL A 257 11.34 -9.11 -17.02
N ALA A 258 11.17 -7.82 -16.70
CA ALA A 258 12.22 -6.83 -16.82
C ALA A 258 13.47 -7.25 -16.04
N ASP A 259 14.63 -7.14 -16.67
CA ASP A 259 15.93 -7.43 -16.06
C ASP A 259 16.05 -8.85 -15.48
N ALA A 260 15.32 -9.84 -16.01
CA ALA A 260 15.28 -11.21 -15.48
C ALA A 260 16.66 -11.86 -15.33
N GLU A 261 17.55 -11.65 -16.31
CA GLU A 261 18.91 -12.21 -16.34
C GLU A 261 19.88 -11.51 -15.39
N ASP A 262 19.51 -10.32 -14.89
CA ASP A 262 20.38 -9.51 -14.05
C ASP A 262 20.27 -9.92 -12.58
N MET A 263 21.16 -10.80 -12.14
CA MET A 263 21.09 -11.41 -10.80
C MET A 263 22.19 -10.93 -9.85
N GLY A 264 22.98 -9.94 -10.28
CA GLY A 264 24.15 -9.44 -9.58
C GLY A 264 23.86 -8.69 -8.27
N PRO A 265 24.92 -8.19 -7.60
CA PRO A 265 24.80 -7.31 -6.44
C PRO A 265 24.10 -5.98 -6.73
N ASP A 266 24.16 -5.50 -7.97
CA ASP A 266 23.56 -4.27 -8.49
C ASP A 266 22.23 -4.51 -9.23
N ASP A 267 21.56 -5.62 -8.93
CA ASP A 267 20.30 -6.03 -9.56
C ASP A 267 19.25 -4.90 -9.55
N PRO A 268 18.81 -4.42 -10.73
CA PRO A 268 17.91 -3.28 -10.84
C PRO A 268 16.48 -3.58 -10.39
N LYS A 269 16.13 -4.86 -10.20
CA LYS A 269 14.86 -5.25 -9.56
C LYS A 269 14.84 -4.87 -8.09
N ILE A 270 15.98 -4.62 -7.45
CA ILE A 270 16.06 -4.15 -6.06
C ILE A 270 16.00 -2.63 -6.03
N ILE A 271 14.86 -2.10 -5.57
CA ILE A 271 14.62 -0.66 -5.46
C ILE A 271 14.66 -0.26 -3.98
N ASP A 272 15.54 0.68 -3.63
CA ASP A 272 15.60 1.27 -2.29
C ASP A 272 14.77 2.56 -2.21
N GLY A 273 13.83 2.60 -1.29
CA GLY A 273 13.06 3.80 -0.95
C GLY A 273 13.93 5.00 -0.55
N LYS A 274 15.19 4.78 -0.12
CA LYS A 274 16.10 5.84 0.32
C LYS A 274 16.34 6.93 -0.72
N HIS A 275 16.16 6.62 -2.00
CA HIS A 275 16.35 7.57 -3.10
C HIS A 275 15.21 8.59 -3.17
N PHE A 276 14.04 8.26 -2.63
CA PHE A 276 12.84 9.10 -2.67
C PHE A 276 12.51 9.72 -1.30
N LEU A 277 12.74 8.97 -0.21
CA LEU A 277 12.44 9.37 1.17
C LEU A 277 13.63 9.02 2.07
N PRO A 278 13.80 9.65 3.23
CA PRO A 278 14.95 9.44 4.11
C PRO A 278 14.80 8.15 4.95
N GLN A 279 14.54 7.01 4.31
CA GLN A 279 14.40 5.69 4.93
C GLN A 279 15.06 4.61 4.07
N HIS A 280 15.90 3.76 4.67
CA HIS A 280 16.34 2.52 4.03
C HIS A 280 15.18 1.52 3.93
N ARG A 281 14.76 1.21 2.71
CA ARG A 281 13.68 0.25 2.44
C ARG A 281 13.80 -0.33 1.04
N GLU A 282 14.60 -1.38 0.95
CA GLU A 282 14.76 -2.16 -0.28
C GLU A 282 13.61 -3.17 -0.46
N ARG A 283 13.13 -3.29 -1.70
CA ARG A 283 12.17 -4.29 -2.16
C ARG A 283 12.56 -4.78 -3.53
N ILE A 284 12.23 -6.04 -3.82
CA ILE A 284 12.32 -6.55 -5.19
C ILE A 284 11.03 -6.23 -5.92
N VAL A 285 11.13 -5.75 -7.16
CA VAL A 285 10.01 -5.41 -8.03
C VAL A 285 10.14 -6.23 -9.31
N LEU A 286 9.13 -7.05 -9.60
CA LEU A 286 9.07 -7.87 -10.81
C LEU A 286 8.05 -7.24 -11.76
N VAL A 287 8.51 -6.71 -12.89
CA VAL A 287 7.66 -6.11 -13.91
C VAL A 287 7.58 -7.06 -15.09
N GLY A 288 6.40 -7.63 -15.35
CA GLY A 288 6.20 -8.58 -16.45
C GLY A 288 5.41 -7.97 -17.59
N PHE A 289 5.81 -8.29 -18.82
CA PHE A 289 5.13 -7.90 -20.06
C PHE A 289 4.65 -9.13 -20.80
N ARG A 290 3.38 -9.15 -21.22
CA ARG A 290 2.83 -10.27 -22.01
C ARG A 290 3.56 -10.36 -23.35
N ARG A 291 4.17 -11.51 -23.63
CA ARG A 291 5.16 -11.68 -24.71
C ARG A 291 4.58 -11.44 -26.10
N ASP A 292 3.35 -11.88 -26.34
CA ASP A 292 2.63 -11.71 -27.61
C ASP A 292 2.43 -10.24 -28.00
N LEU A 293 2.34 -9.34 -27.01
CA LEU A 293 2.11 -7.91 -27.25
C LEU A 293 3.37 -7.11 -27.59
N ASN A 294 4.56 -7.73 -27.46
CA ASN A 294 5.86 -7.11 -27.72
C ASN A 294 5.98 -5.68 -27.11
N LEU A 295 5.59 -5.56 -25.84
CA LEU A 295 5.55 -4.29 -25.10
C LEU A 295 6.86 -3.97 -24.38
N LYS A 296 7.64 -4.99 -24.00
CA LYS A 296 8.86 -4.81 -23.20
C LYS A 296 9.85 -3.89 -23.90
N GLY A 297 10.22 -4.22 -25.14
CA GLY A 297 11.27 -3.51 -25.88
C GLY A 297 12.54 -3.35 -25.04
N ASP A 298 13.02 -2.11 -24.96
CA ASP A 298 14.18 -1.65 -24.19
C ASP A 298 13.89 -1.32 -22.72
N PHE A 299 12.68 -1.58 -22.21
CA PHE A 299 12.33 -1.29 -20.82
C PHE A 299 13.28 -1.98 -19.83
N THR A 300 13.83 -1.19 -18.90
CA THR A 300 14.66 -1.65 -17.78
C THR A 300 14.39 -0.82 -16.53
N LEU A 301 14.45 -1.45 -15.34
CA LEU A 301 14.41 -0.73 -14.07
C LEU A 301 15.70 0.06 -13.80
N ARG A 302 16.75 -0.13 -14.61
CA ARG A 302 17.97 0.71 -14.58
C ARG A 302 17.72 2.17 -14.95
N ASP A 303 16.58 2.47 -15.58
CA ASP A 303 16.18 3.84 -15.92
C ASP A 303 15.54 4.59 -14.73
N LEU A 304 15.18 3.90 -13.65
CA LEU A 304 14.52 4.48 -12.48
C LEU A 304 15.27 5.67 -11.85
N PRO A 305 16.63 5.70 -11.78
CA PRO A 305 17.37 6.85 -11.28
C PRO A 305 17.06 8.17 -11.98
N SER A 306 16.63 8.14 -13.26
CA SER A 306 16.20 9.35 -13.99
C SER A 306 14.95 10.00 -13.39
N LEU A 307 14.19 9.26 -12.57
CA LEU A 307 12.97 9.72 -11.90
C LEU A 307 13.18 10.07 -10.41
N TYR A 308 14.42 10.02 -9.91
CA TYR A 308 14.70 10.43 -8.54
C TYR A 308 14.46 11.93 -8.35
N PRO A 309 13.91 12.35 -7.19
CA PRO A 309 13.66 13.76 -6.94
C PRO A 309 14.98 14.53 -6.88
N ALA A 310 15.03 15.69 -7.54
CA ALA A 310 16.21 16.58 -7.50
C ALA A 310 16.62 16.94 -6.06
N ARG A 311 15.63 17.11 -5.17
CA ARG A 311 15.82 17.22 -3.72
C ARG A 311 14.98 16.17 -3.01
N ARG A 312 15.65 15.23 -2.34
CA ARG A 312 15.01 14.31 -1.39
C ARG A 312 14.65 15.07 -0.10
N PRO A 313 13.43 14.91 0.46
CA PRO A 313 13.11 15.47 1.77
C PRO A 313 14.02 14.88 2.86
N THR A 314 14.38 15.71 3.84
CA THR A 314 15.11 15.29 5.04
C THR A 314 14.16 14.66 6.07
N VAL A 315 14.67 13.99 7.10
CA VAL A 315 13.80 13.52 8.20
C VAL A 315 13.07 14.69 8.85
N ALA A 316 13.76 15.81 9.10
CA ALA A 316 13.17 17.01 9.70
C ALA A 316 12.00 17.55 8.89
N ASP A 317 12.10 17.56 7.55
CA ASP A 317 11.01 18.01 6.67
C ASP A 317 9.72 17.18 6.87
N LEU A 318 9.82 15.95 7.37
CA LEU A 318 8.67 15.05 7.56
C LEU A 318 8.08 15.10 8.98
N LEU A 319 8.78 15.67 9.96
CA LEU A 319 8.34 15.67 11.35
C LEU A 319 7.19 16.67 11.60
N GLU A 320 6.36 16.36 12.59
CA GLU A 320 5.35 17.32 13.06
C GLU A 320 6.01 18.34 14.01
N PRO A 321 5.66 19.64 13.91
CA PRO A 321 6.26 20.68 14.75
C PRO A 321 5.86 20.52 16.23
N ALA A 322 4.66 20.01 16.50
CA ALA A 322 4.16 19.72 17.83
C ALA A 322 3.65 18.28 17.90
N VAL A 323 4.09 17.53 18.92
CA VAL A 323 3.78 16.11 19.10
C VAL A 323 3.30 15.87 20.53
N ASP A 324 2.25 15.06 20.66
CA ASP A 324 1.70 14.64 21.96
C ASP A 324 2.77 13.92 22.81
N ALA A 325 2.84 14.26 24.09
CA ALA A 325 3.77 13.68 25.06
C ALA A 325 3.70 12.14 25.15
N LYS A 326 2.56 11.52 24.78
CA LYS A 326 2.40 10.05 24.74
C LYS A 326 3.37 9.35 23.78
N PHE A 327 3.98 10.07 22.84
CA PHE A 327 4.97 9.52 21.91
C PHE A 327 6.39 9.54 22.47
N ILE A 328 6.65 10.33 23.52
CA ILE A 328 7.92 10.30 24.26
C ILE A 328 8.01 8.94 24.96
N LEU A 329 9.17 8.29 24.90
CA LEU A 329 9.34 7.01 25.57
C LEU A 329 9.14 7.17 27.07
N THR A 330 8.48 6.18 27.69
CA THR A 330 8.39 6.13 29.14
C THR A 330 9.77 5.90 29.75
N PRO A 331 10.04 6.35 30.99
CA PRO A 331 11.34 6.11 31.64
C PRO A 331 11.75 4.63 31.62
N VAL A 332 10.80 3.74 31.90
CA VAL A 332 11.01 2.28 31.91
C VAL A 332 11.40 1.76 30.53
N LEU A 333 10.67 2.15 29.47
CA LEU A 333 10.94 1.67 28.12
C LEU A 333 12.28 2.21 27.60
N TRP A 334 12.60 3.48 27.87
CA TRP A 334 13.89 4.04 27.48
C TRP A 334 15.05 3.31 28.16
N LYS A 335 14.96 3.08 29.47
CA LYS A 335 15.95 2.32 30.24
C LYS A 335 16.16 0.92 29.70
N TYR A 336 15.07 0.25 29.34
CA TYR A 336 15.12 -1.08 28.74
C TYR A 336 15.86 -1.06 27.40
N LEU A 337 15.44 -0.22 26.45
CA LEU A 337 16.04 -0.15 25.11
C LEU A 337 17.51 0.27 25.16
N TYR A 338 17.85 1.22 26.04
CA TYR A 338 19.22 1.67 26.25
C TYR A 338 20.15 0.54 26.70
N ARG A 339 19.75 -0.17 27.75
CA ARG A 339 20.52 -1.32 28.29
C ARG A 339 20.57 -2.48 27.30
N TYR A 340 19.48 -2.74 26.58
CA TYR A 340 19.41 -3.79 25.59
C TYR A 340 20.42 -3.54 24.45
N ALA A 341 20.45 -2.32 23.89
CA ALA A 341 21.42 -1.95 22.86
C ALA A 341 22.87 -2.13 23.34
N LYS A 342 23.19 -1.68 24.57
CA LYS A 342 24.53 -1.83 25.16
C LYS A 342 24.94 -3.31 25.32
N LYS A 343 24.02 -4.16 25.81
CA LYS A 343 24.23 -5.60 25.95
C LYS A 343 24.54 -6.29 24.61
N HIS A 344 23.86 -5.90 23.54
CA HIS A 344 24.07 -6.49 22.22
C HIS A 344 25.31 -5.96 21.51
N GLN A 345 25.62 -4.67 21.67
CA GLN A 345 26.86 -4.08 21.18
C GLN A 345 28.09 -4.74 21.82
N ALA A 346 28.05 -5.04 23.13
CA ALA A 346 29.12 -5.75 23.83
C ALA A 346 29.34 -7.19 23.30
N LYS A 347 28.34 -7.77 22.63
CA LYS A 347 28.43 -9.11 22.01
C LYS A 347 28.81 -9.07 20.52
N GLY A 348 29.21 -7.91 20.00
CA GLY A 348 29.52 -7.72 18.58
C GLY A 348 28.30 -7.74 17.66
N ASN A 349 27.07 -7.67 18.21
CA ASN A 349 25.84 -7.71 17.42
C ASN A 349 25.30 -6.30 17.19
N GLY A 350 24.76 -6.04 16.00
CA GLY A 350 24.12 -4.77 15.64
C GLY A 350 22.68 -4.57 16.16
N PHE A 351 22.23 -5.37 17.14
CA PHE A 351 20.86 -5.26 17.69
C PHE A 351 20.74 -4.10 18.68
N GLY A 352 19.62 -3.38 18.66
CA GLY A 352 19.35 -2.23 19.52
C GLY A 352 18.35 -1.27 18.88
N PHE A 353 18.29 -0.04 19.38
CA PHE A 353 17.46 1.02 18.80
C PHE A 353 18.19 1.79 17.68
N GLY A 354 17.43 2.41 16.78
CA GLY A 354 17.93 3.34 15.77
C GLY A 354 17.64 4.77 16.20
N MET A 355 18.65 5.49 16.69
CA MET A 355 18.52 6.90 17.01
C MET A 355 18.67 7.75 15.75
N VAL A 356 17.79 8.73 15.59
CA VAL A 356 17.77 9.67 14.47
C VAL A 356 17.91 11.07 15.05
N ASN A 357 18.98 11.76 14.65
CA ASN A 357 19.14 13.18 14.93
C ASN A 357 18.48 13.96 13.79
N PRO A 358 17.33 14.62 14.01
CA PRO A 358 16.63 15.36 12.96
C PRO A 358 17.41 16.59 12.47
N LEU A 359 18.36 17.10 13.25
CA LEU A 359 19.20 18.24 12.86
C LEU A 359 20.27 17.86 11.82
N ASN A 360 20.52 16.56 11.62
CA ASN A 360 21.43 16.10 10.57
C ASN A 360 20.64 15.91 9.25
N PRO A 361 20.86 16.75 8.21
CA PRO A 361 20.13 16.66 6.95
C PRO A 361 20.40 15.36 6.18
N ASP A 362 21.54 14.71 6.43
CA ASP A 362 21.93 13.45 5.78
C ASP A 362 21.35 12.21 6.47
N SER A 363 20.60 12.39 7.57
CA SER A 363 20.03 11.27 8.30
C SER A 363 19.07 10.46 7.44
N VAL A 364 19.26 9.14 7.45
CA VAL A 364 18.38 8.16 6.82
C VAL A 364 17.96 7.18 7.89
N THR A 365 16.66 6.98 8.07
CA THR A 365 16.15 6.07 9.09
C THR A 365 16.40 4.61 8.69
N ARG A 366 16.40 3.72 9.68
CA ARG A 366 16.23 2.28 9.43
C ARG A 366 14.84 2.01 8.84
N THR A 367 14.64 0.80 8.34
CA THR A 367 13.33 0.35 7.83
C THR A 367 12.26 0.45 8.93
N LEU A 368 11.16 1.15 8.64
CA LEU A 368 9.95 1.11 9.45
C LEU A 368 9.33 -0.29 9.31
N SER A 369 9.52 -1.14 10.32
CA SER A 369 9.09 -2.54 10.24
C SER A 369 7.65 -2.73 10.69
N ALA A 370 7.03 -3.85 10.32
CA ALA A 370 5.73 -4.26 10.85
C ALA A 370 5.73 -4.47 12.38
N ARG A 371 6.90 -4.54 13.04
CA ARG A 371 7.06 -4.68 14.49
C ARG A 371 7.20 -3.34 15.21
N TYR A 372 7.28 -2.23 14.49
CA TYR A 372 7.44 -0.89 15.06
C TYR A 372 6.36 -0.54 16.10
N TYR A 373 5.15 -1.11 15.97
CA TYR A 373 4.07 -0.92 16.94
C TYR A 373 4.41 -1.35 18.38
N LYS A 374 5.42 -2.21 18.58
CA LYS A 374 5.77 -2.76 19.90
C LYS A 374 6.39 -1.68 20.79
N ASP A 375 7.46 -1.07 20.32
CA ASP A 375 8.30 -0.15 21.09
C ASP A 375 8.88 1.00 20.25
N GLY A 376 8.73 0.96 18.93
CA GLY A 376 9.29 1.92 18.00
C GLY A 376 10.82 1.91 17.91
N ALA A 377 11.48 0.86 18.40
CA ALA A 377 12.93 0.86 18.61
C ALA A 377 13.72 1.10 17.32
N GLU A 378 13.22 0.71 16.15
CA GLU A 378 13.93 0.87 14.88
C GLU A 378 14.19 2.34 14.51
N ILE A 379 13.32 3.25 14.95
CA ILE A 379 13.36 4.68 14.62
C ILE A 379 12.89 5.51 15.81
N LEU A 380 13.84 6.07 16.55
CA LEU A 380 13.62 6.99 17.65
C LEU A 380 14.17 8.37 17.30
N ILE A 381 13.35 9.41 17.48
CA ILE A 381 13.75 10.80 17.25
C ILE A 381 14.41 11.32 18.53
N ASP A 382 15.64 11.77 18.39
CA ASP A 382 16.38 12.40 19.48
C ASP A 382 15.74 13.73 19.89
N ARG A 383 15.79 14.03 21.18
CA ARG A 383 15.25 15.25 21.79
C ARG A 383 16.33 15.99 22.62
N GLY A 384 17.61 15.75 22.32
CA GLY A 384 18.75 16.31 23.03
C GLY A 384 19.25 15.43 24.17
N TRP A 385 19.17 14.10 24.05
CA TRP A 385 19.68 13.20 25.10
C TRP A 385 21.20 13.29 25.19
N ASP A 386 21.73 13.65 26.37
CA ASP A 386 23.17 13.62 26.63
C ASP A 386 23.60 12.19 26.95
N LYS A 387 24.35 11.59 26.02
CA LYS A 387 24.86 10.23 26.17
C LYS A 387 25.89 10.11 27.30
N ALA A 388 26.79 11.08 27.47
CA ALA A 388 27.82 11.02 28.49
C ALA A 388 27.19 11.09 29.89
N LEU A 389 26.21 11.98 30.06
CA LEU A 389 25.43 12.07 31.30
C LEU A 389 24.61 10.80 31.54
N GLY A 390 23.95 10.26 30.51
CA GLY A 390 23.17 9.03 30.61
C GLY A 390 23.97 7.76 30.94
N GLU A 391 25.26 7.74 30.61
CA GLU A 391 26.19 6.67 31.02
C GLU A 391 26.65 6.82 32.48
N LYS A 392 26.77 8.07 32.98
CA LYS A 392 27.17 8.37 34.35
C LYS A 392 26.00 8.18 35.33
N ASP A 393 24.85 8.77 35.01
CA ASP A 393 23.61 8.66 35.76
C ASP A 393 22.43 8.61 34.78
N PHE A 394 21.91 7.40 34.56
CA PHE A 394 20.81 7.20 33.63
C PHE A 394 19.53 7.91 34.11
N ASP A 395 19.31 8.02 35.42
CA ASP A 395 18.07 8.55 35.99
C ASP A 395 18.19 10.06 36.31
N ASP A 396 19.22 10.75 35.80
CA ASP A 396 19.41 12.20 35.96
C ASP A 396 18.14 12.99 35.60
N PRO A 397 17.60 13.84 36.51
CA PRO A 397 16.32 14.50 36.31
C PRO A 397 16.27 15.45 35.10
N GLN A 398 17.38 16.08 34.71
CA GLN A 398 17.41 17.00 33.57
C GLN A 398 17.45 16.21 32.27
N ASN A 399 18.36 15.23 32.16
CA ASN A 399 18.49 14.39 30.97
C ASN A 399 17.23 13.56 30.70
N GLN A 400 16.52 13.13 31.75
CA GLN A 400 15.23 12.45 31.63
C GLN A 400 14.14 13.29 30.95
N GLN A 401 14.25 14.62 30.89
CA GLN A 401 13.31 15.46 30.11
C GLN A 401 13.56 15.34 28.60
N HIS A 402 14.77 14.93 28.21
CA HIS A 402 15.25 14.77 26.83
C HIS A 402 15.17 13.33 26.31
N ARG A 403 14.41 12.45 26.96
CA ARG A 403 14.15 11.10 26.45
C ARG A 403 13.67 11.15 24.99
N PRO A 404 14.13 10.23 24.13
CA PRO A 404 13.72 10.20 22.75
C PRO A 404 12.24 9.85 22.61
N ARG A 405 11.68 10.11 21.43
CA ARG A 405 10.29 9.79 21.11
C ARG A 405 10.18 8.85 19.91
N ARG A 406 9.05 8.17 19.81
CA ARG A 406 8.65 7.45 18.59
C ARG A 406 8.14 8.43 17.54
N LEU A 407 8.07 7.97 16.30
CA LEU A 407 7.32 8.63 15.24
C LEU A 407 5.82 8.57 15.55
N THR A 408 5.08 9.60 15.16
CA THR A 408 3.60 9.55 15.14
C THR A 408 3.13 8.75 13.92
N PRO A 409 1.87 8.24 13.91
CA PRO A 409 1.29 7.65 12.70
C PRO A 409 1.31 8.57 11.47
N ARG A 410 1.17 9.88 11.67
CA ARG A 410 1.24 10.91 10.63
C ARG A 410 2.64 11.03 10.05
N GLU A 411 3.66 11.06 10.89
CA GLU A 411 5.07 11.04 10.47
C GLU A 411 5.42 9.72 9.75
N CYS A 412 4.87 8.58 10.19
CA CYS A 412 4.99 7.31 9.45
C CYS A 412 4.35 7.38 8.06
N ALA A 413 3.17 8.00 7.93
CA ALA A 413 2.52 8.18 6.63
C ALA A 413 3.41 8.98 5.67
N ARG A 414 4.04 10.07 6.15
CA ARG A 414 4.99 10.88 5.39
C ARG A 414 6.25 10.12 5.02
N LEU A 415 6.83 9.37 5.97
CA LEU A 415 8.03 8.55 5.75
C LEU A 415 7.82 7.41 4.75
N MET A 416 6.57 6.99 4.55
CA MET A 416 6.17 5.99 3.54
C MET A 416 5.66 6.63 2.24
N GLY A 417 5.46 7.95 2.21
CA GLY A 417 5.05 8.72 1.05
C GLY A 417 3.53 8.78 0.79
N PHE A 418 2.70 8.38 1.76
CA PHE A 418 1.23 8.53 1.68
C PHE A 418 0.75 9.96 1.94
N GLU A 419 1.62 10.78 2.51
CA GLU A 419 1.35 12.18 2.80
C GLU A 419 2.59 13.02 2.51
N THR A 420 2.36 14.28 2.14
CA THR A 420 3.40 15.32 2.15
C THR A 420 2.98 16.45 3.08
N PRO A 421 3.91 17.18 3.73
CA PRO A 421 3.56 18.24 4.68
C PRO A 421 2.71 19.37 4.07
N GLN A 422 2.83 19.62 2.76
CA GLN A 422 2.09 20.67 2.03
C GLN A 422 0.94 20.12 1.16
N GLY A 423 0.74 18.81 1.11
CA GLY A 423 -0.20 18.18 0.19
C GLY A 423 -1.45 17.61 0.86
N TYR A 424 -1.98 16.55 0.25
CA TYR A 424 -3.13 15.81 0.77
C TYR A 424 -2.82 15.20 2.15
N SER A 425 -3.68 15.48 3.13
CA SER A 425 -3.61 14.87 4.46
C SER A 425 -4.23 13.47 4.44
N PHE A 426 -3.41 12.45 4.64
CA PHE A 426 -3.87 11.05 4.62
C PHE A 426 -4.83 10.77 5.79
N ARG A 427 -5.97 10.13 5.56
CA ARG A 427 -6.93 9.81 6.62
C ARG A 427 -6.49 8.53 7.35
N ILE A 428 -6.38 8.57 8.68
CA ILE A 428 -5.96 7.43 9.51
C ILE A 428 -7.14 7.03 10.42
N PRO A 429 -8.06 6.17 9.96
CA PRO A 429 -9.30 5.84 10.68
C PRO A 429 -9.13 4.71 11.73
N VAL A 430 -7.89 4.41 12.10
CA VAL A 430 -7.52 3.28 12.97
C VAL A 430 -6.63 3.75 14.12
N SER A 431 -6.44 2.91 15.14
CA SER A 431 -5.56 3.22 16.27
C SER A 431 -4.09 3.32 15.86
N ASP A 432 -3.28 4.03 16.65
CA ASP A 432 -1.83 4.18 16.44
C ASP A 432 -1.16 2.81 16.19
N THR A 433 -1.48 1.80 17.01
CA THR A 433 -0.95 0.43 16.86
C THR A 433 -1.25 -0.19 15.50
N GLN A 434 -2.47 -0.03 14.99
CA GLN A 434 -2.85 -0.54 13.67
C GLN A 434 -2.19 0.27 12.56
N ALA A 435 -2.12 1.60 12.69
CA ALA A 435 -1.45 2.47 11.74
C ALA A 435 0.04 2.10 11.60
N TYR A 436 0.76 1.87 12.71
CA TYR A 436 2.15 1.41 12.66
C TYR A 436 2.32 0.08 11.92
N ARG A 437 1.41 -0.88 12.14
CA ARG A 437 1.43 -2.16 11.38
C ARG A 437 1.19 -1.93 9.90
N GLN A 438 0.24 -1.07 9.54
CA GLN A 438 -0.10 -0.75 8.15
C GLN A 438 1.07 -0.09 7.43
N PHE A 439 1.64 0.98 7.97
CA PHE A 439 2.80 1.65 7.37
C PHE A 439 4.03 0.75 7.35
N GLY A 440 4.27 -0.02 8.42
CA GLY A 440 5.37 -0.98 8.49
C GLY A 440 5.28 -2.12 7.46
N ASN A 441 4.07 -2.48 7.01
CA ASN A 441 3.82 -3.46 5.95
C ASN A 441 3.71 -2.84 4.55
N SER A 442 3.66 -1.51 4.41
CA SER A 442 3.43 -0.85 3.13
C SER A 442 4.70 -0.76 2.27
N VAL A 443 4.50 -0.54 0.98
CA VAL A 443 5.57 -0.13 0.06
C VAL A 443 5.89 1.37 0.20
N VAL A 444 7.04 1.81 -0.32
CA VAL A 444 7.34 3.26 -0.45
C VAL A 444 6.58 3.80 -1.66
N VAL A 445 5.58 4.64 -1.42
CA VAL A 445 4.69 5.19 -2.46
C VAL A 445 5.45 5.82 -3.65
N PRO A 446 6.40 6.76 -3.45
CA PRO A 446 7.06 7.41 -4.57
C PRO A 446 7.94 6.46 -5.41
N ALA A 447 8.42 5.34 -4.85
CA ALA A 447 9.15 4.34 -5.61
C ALA A 447 8.23 3.63 -6.63
N PHE A 448 7.02 3.23 -6.21
CA PHE A 448 6.04 2.62 -7.11
C PHE A 448 5.39 3.65 -8.06
N ALA A 449 5.29 4.91 -7.66
CA ALA A 449 4.92 5.99 -8.58
C ALA A 449 5.97 6.19 -9.68
N ALA A 450 7.26 6.05 -9.38
CA ALA A 450 8.32 6.08 -10.39
C ALA A 450 8.25 4.87 -11.33
N VAL A 451 8.00 3.65 -10.81
CA VAL A 451 7.76 2.46 -11.63
C VAL A 451 6.56 2.66 -12.57
N ALA A 452 5.44 3.18 -12.06
CA ALA A 452 4.26 3.48 -12.87
C ALA A 452 4.58 4.50 -13.98
N LYS A 453 5.35 5.55 -13.68
CA LYS A 453 5.79 6.54 -14.67
C LYS A 453 6.65 5.92 -15.78
N LEU A 454 7.60 5.05 -15.47
CA LEU A 454 8.38 4.32 -16.49
C LEU A 454 7.47 3.47 -17.38
N LEU A 455 6.42 2.88 -16.80
CA LEU A 455 5.48 2.02 -17.52
C LEU A 455 4.44 2.78 -18.36
N ALA A 456 4.23 4.08 -18.13
CA ALA A 456 3.12 4.83 -18.71
C ALA A 456 3.02 4.69 -20.25
N SER A 457 4.15 4.77 -20.96
CA SER A 457 4.18 4.61 -22.42
C SER A 457 3.81 3.19 -22.87
N ARG A 458 4.23 2.16 -22.14
CA ARG A 458 3.93 0.75 -22.44
C ARG A 458 2.47 0.43 -22.15
N ILE A 459 1.93 0.97 -21.07
CA ILE A 459 0.50 0.88 -20.72
C ILE A 459 -0.35 1.55 -21.81
N SER A 460 0.01 2.76 -22.24
CA SER A 460 -0.70 3.45 -23.33
C SER A 460 -0.71 2.63 -24.62
N LYS A 461 0.42 2.01 -24.98
CA LYS A 461 0.50 1.13 -26.16
C LYS A 461 -0.39 -0.11 -26.00
N ALA A 462 -0.42 -0.72 -24.82
CA ALA A 462 -1.29 -1.86 -24.54
C ALA A 462 -2.78 -1.53 -24.69
N VAL A 463 -3.21 -0.37 -24.17
CA VAL A 463 -4.60 0.10 -24.31
C VAL A 463 -4.96 0.35 -25.77
N GLN A 464 -4.07 0.96 -26.55
CA GLN A 464 -4.27 1.18 -27.99
C GLN A 464 -4.41 -0.14 -28.77
N LEU A 465 -3.57 -1.13 -28.49
CA LEU A 465 -3.66 -2.46 -29.10
C LEU A 465 -5.03 -3.10 -28.82
N ARG A 466 -5.44 -3.15 -27.54
CA ARG A 466 -6.75 -3.68 -27.14
C ARG A 466 -7.93 -2.97 -27.80
N GLN A 467 -7.88 -1.64 -27.89
CA GLN A 467 -8.93 -0.85 -28.55
C GLN A 467 -8.98 -1.14 -30.05
N SER A 468 -7.83 -1.33 -30.70
CA SER A 468 -7.75 -1.68 -32.12
C SER A 468 -8.30 -3.08 -32.42
N GLU A 469 -8.04 -4.06 -31.55
CA GLU A 469 -8.57 -5.42 -31.66
C GLU A 469 -10.09 -5.47 -31.48
N ALA A 470 -10.64 -4.65 -30.59
CA ALA A 470 -12.08 -4.54 -30.38
C ALA A 470 -12.81 -3.93 -31.60
N VAL A 471 -12.20 -2.94 -32.26
CA VAL A 471 -12.75 -2.29 -33.46
C VAL A 471 -12.71 -3.23 -34.68
N ASN A 472 -11.67 -4.06 -34.78
CA ASN A 472 -11.49 -5.00 -35.90
C ASN A 472 -12.24 -6.33 -35.74
N GLY A 473 -13.14 -6.45 -34.75
CA GLY A 473 -14.07 -7.57 -34.63
C GLY A 473 -13.46 -8.92 -34.25
N GLY A 474 -12.39 -8.94 -33.45
CA GLY A 474 -11.87 -10.19 -32.87
C GLY A 474 -11.43 -11.24 -33.89
N ARG A 475 -10.97 -10.82 -35.09
CA ARG A 475 -10.30 -11.71 -36.05
C ARG A 475 -8.79 -11.58 -35.92
N SER A 476 -8.23 -12.37 -35.02
CA SER A 476 -6.90 -12.95 -35.20
C SER A 476 -6.97 -14.41 -34.71
N GLN A 477 -6.47 -15.28 -35.57
CA GLN A 477 -6.60 -16.74 -35.59
C GLN A 477 -6.05 -17.46 -34.36
#